data_AF-A0A978U920-F1
#
_entry.id   AF-A0A978U920-F1
#
_cell.length_a   1.000
_cell.length_b   1.000
_cell.length_c   1.000
_cell.angle_alpha   90.00
_cell.angle_beta   90.00
_cell.angle_gamma   90.00
#
_symmetry.space_group_name_H-M   'P 1'
#
loop_
_entity.id
_entity.type
_entity.pdbx_description
1 polymer ?
#
loop_
_entity_poly.entity_id
_entity_poly.type
_entity_poly.pdbx_seq_one_letter_code
_entity_poly.pdbx_strand_id
1 'polypeptide(L)'
;MAAAKLSTHLQGGLDCLLMHCFKIILPSTLEDQKLKIPRKFGKTIVNELSSFATITVPNCRTWKLGLEKANGRILFVDGWQRFVD
;
A
#
# COMPACT_ATOMS: atom_id res chain seq x y z
N MET A 1 -7.69 -9.17 -14.92
CA MET A 1 -6.79 -9.32 -13.76
C MET A 1 -5.78 -8.19 -13.80
N ALA A 2 -5.83 -7.26 -12.85
CA ALA A 2 -4.84 -6.19 -12.75
C ALA A 2 -3.88 -6.49 -11.60
N ALA A 3 -2.57 -6.41 -11.87
CA ALA A 3 -1.53 -6.53 -10.87
C ALA A 3 -0.84 -5.17 -10.72
N ALA A 4 -0.90 -4.60 -9.51
CA ALA A 4 -0.19 -3.36 -9.20
C ALA A 4 1.15 -3.69 -8.54
N LYS A 5 2.23 -3.20 -9.16
CA LYS A 5 3.56 -3.13 -8.53
C LYS A 5 3.58 -1.90 -7.62
N LEU A 6 4.22 -2.01 -6.46
CA LEU A 6 4.36 -0.95 -5.48
C LEU A 6 5.85 -0.68 -5.32
N SER A 7 6.38 0.40 -5.92
CA SER A 7 7.73 0.88 -5.60
C SER A 7 7.64 2.14 -4.74
N THR A 8 8.36 2.15 -3.62
CA THR A 8 8.55 3.32 -2.75
C THR A 8 9.98 3.80 -2.91
N HIS A 9 10.19 5.04 -3.35
CA HIS A 9 11.49 5.71 -3.25
C HIS A 9 11.55 6.43 -1.90
N LEU A 10 12.33 5.91 -0.96
CA LEU A 10 12.64 6.53 0.32
C LEU A 10 14.16 6.65 0.44
N GLN A 11 14.64 7.88 0.56
CA GLN A 11 16.07 8.19 0.65
C GLN A 11 16.52 7.98 2.10
N GLY A 12 17.28 6.91 2.35
CA GLY A 12 17.98 6.68 3.62
C GLY A 12 18.15 5.20 3.96
N GLY A 13 19.40 4.72 3.95
CA GLY A 13 19.84 3.48 4.59
C GLY A 13 19.51 2.18 3.83
N LEU A 14 20.53 1.46 3.37
CA LEU A 14 20.44 0.14 2.76
C LEU A 14 20.02 -0.95 3.79
N ASP A 15 18.82 -0.92 4.38
CA ASP A 15 18.41 -2.02 5.27
C ASP A 15 16.89 -2.25 5.26
N CYS A 16 16.30 -2.60 4.10
CA CYS A 16 14.97 -3.24 4.06
C CYS A 16 14.86 -4.06 2.76
N LEU A 17 15.25 -5.33 2.85
CA LEU A 17 15.10 -6.37 1.82
C LEU A 17 13.79 -6.17 1.02
N LEU A 18 13.88 -6.09 -0.31
CA LEU A 18 12.76 -6.03 -1.25
C LEU A 18 11.65 -7.04 -0.89
N MET A 19 10.71 -6.62 -0.05
CA MET A 19 9.59 -7.45 0.38
C MET A 19 8.56 -7.48 -0.74
N HIS A 20 8.55 -8.56 -1.51
CA HIS A 20 7.55 -8.76 -2.56
C HIS A 20 6.27 -9.35 -1.97
N CYS A 21 5.15 -8.67 -2.16
CA CYS A 21 3.82 -9.16 -1.79
C CYS A 21 2.85 -8.84 -2.93
N PHE A 22 1.90 -9.74 -3.18
CA PHE A 22 0.75 -9.46 -4.02
C PHE A 22 -0.52 -9.69 -3.22
N LYS A 23 -1.54 -8.88 -3.52
CA LYS A 23 -2.88 -9.04 -2.95
C LYS A 23 -3.90 -8.99 -4.07
N ILE A 24 -4.81 -9.95 -4.07
CA ILE A 24 -5.97 -9.96 -4.95
C ILE A 24 -7.02 -9.02 -4.36
N ILE A 25 -7.52 -8.08 -5.18
CA ILE A 25 -8.58 -7.15 -4.82
C ILE A 25 -9.90 -7.76 -5.29
N LEU A 26 -10.83 -7.98 -4.36
CA LEU A 26 -12.16 -8.53 -4.66
C LEU A 26 -13.18 -7.38 -4.79
N PRO A 27 -14.31 -7.57 -5.49
CA PRO A 27 -15.35 -6.54 -5.63
C PRO A 27 -15.82 -5.98 -4.29
N SER A 28 -16.01 -6.83 -3.28
CA SER A 28 -16.37 -6.40 -1.93
C SER A 28 -15.33 -5.49 -1.26
N THR A 29 -14.06 -5.58 -1.66
CA THR A 29 -13.01 -4.67 -1.18
C THR A 29 -13.08 -3.30 -1.85
N LEU A 30 -13.65 -3.22 -3.05
CA LEU A 30 -13.92 -1.95 -3.73
C LEU A 30 -15.11 -1.24 -3.08
N GLU A 31 -16.16 -1.99 -2.71
CA GLU A 31 -17.32 -1.49 -1.96
C GLU A 31 -16.93 -0.92 -0.58
N ASP A 32 -16.00 -1.58 0.12
CA ASP A 32 -15.43 -1.12 1.40
C ASP A 32 -14.67 0.22 1.28
N GLN A 33 -14.36 0.63 0.06
CA GLN A 33 -13.57 1.81 -0.30
C GLN A 33 -12.18 1.93 0.34
N LYS A 34 -11.70 0.89 1.03
CA LYS A 34 -10.43 0.86 1.74
C LYS A 34 -9.73 -0.48 1.50
N LEU A 35 -8.42 -0.48 1.27
CA LEU A 35 -7.64 -1.71 1.12
C LEU A 35 -6.80 -2.01 2.35
N LYS A 36 -7.10 -3.14 3.01
CA LYS A 36 -6.31 -3.67 4.14
C LYS A 36 -5.00 -4.27 3.65
N ILE A 37 -3.88 -3.78 4.17
CA ILE A 37 -2.53 -4.31 3.88
C ILE A 37 -2.33 -5.67 4.59
N PRO A 38 -1.76 -6.69 3.92
CA PRO A 38 -1.43 -7.96 4.56
C PRO A 38 -0.57 -7.79 5.82
N ARG A 39 -0.95 -8.45 6.91
CA ARG A 39 -0.27 -8.33 8.22
C ARG A 39 1.22 -8.69 8.18
N LYS A 40 1.60 -9.65 7.32
CA LYS A 40 3.00 -10.06 7.15
C LYS A 40 3.87 -8.93 6.55
N PHE A 41 3.27 -8.02 5.79
CA PHE A 41 3.95 -6.84 5.24
C PHE A 41 3.92 -5.68 6.24
N GLY A 42 2.78 -5.50 6.92
CA GLY A 42 2.62 -4.45 7.91
C GLY A 42 3.63 -4.56 9.06
N LYS A 43 3.82 -5.72 9.68
CA LYS A 43 4.57 -5.81 10.96
C LYS A 43 5.98 -5.23 10.93
N THR A 44 6.72 -5.36 9.83
CA THR A 44 8.09 -4.82 9.72
C THR A 44 8.09 -3.31 9.49
N ILE A 45 7.04 -2.78 8.86
CA ILE A 45 6.98 -1.38 8.42
C ILE A 45 6.13 -0.52 9.37
N VAL A 46 5.21 -1.14 10.15
CA VAL A 46 4.22 -0.51 11.04
C VAL A 46 4.80 0.57 11.96
N ASN A 47 6.03 0.40 12.45
CA ASN A 47 6.65 1.37 13.35
C ASN A 47 7.12 2.64 12.62
N GLU A 48 7.54 2.51 11.36
CA GLU A 48 8.15 3.56 10.55
C GLU A 48 7.19 4.18 9.51
N LEU A 49 5.92 3.77 9.49
CA LEU A 49 4.98 4.26 8.47
C LEU A 49 4.55 5.70 8.75
N SER A 50 4.87 6.57 7.79
CA SER A 50 4.29 7.90 7.62
C SER A 50 2.77 7.82 7.39
N SER A 51 2.06 8.94 7.58
CA SER A 51 0.62 9.05 7.28
C SER A 51 0.25 8.79 5.81
N PHE A 52 1.26 8.70 4.93
CA PHE A 52 1.09 8.43 3.51
C PHE A 52 2.04 7.34 3.03
N ALA A 53 1.61 6.61 2.01
CA ALA A 53 2.41 5.68 1.22
C ALA A 53 2.52 6.15 -0.22
N THR A 54 3.61 5.76 -0.87
CA THR A 54 3.86 6.02 -2.28
C THR A 54 3.82 4.72 -3.05
N ILE A 55 3.03 4.66 -4.10
CA ILE A 55 2.83 3.48 -4.95
C ILE A 55 3.30 3.82 -6.35
N THR A 56 4.41 3.24 -6.78
CA THR A 56 4.81 3.29 -8.19
C THR A 56 4.39 2.03 -8.92
N VAL A 57 3.52 2.18 -9.91
CA VAL A 57 3.04 1.08 -10.77
C VAL A 57 3.97 0.87 -11.97
N PRO A 58 3.83 -0.22 -12.76
CA PRO A 58 4.80 -0.57 -13.81
C PRO A 58 5.04 0.50 -14.89
N ASN A 59 4.09 1.39 -15.14
CA ASN A 59 4.25 2.51 -16.08
C ASN A 59 4.97 3.72 -15.46
N CYS A 60 5.66 3.52 -14.33
CA CYS A 60 6.36 4.53 -13.55
C CYS A 60 5.48 5.66 -12.98
N ARG A 61 4.15 5.57 -13.11
CA ARG A 61 3.26 6.52 -12.42
C ARG A 61 3.24 6.22 -10.94
N THR A 62 3.23 7.31 -10.19
CA THR A 62 3.31 7.26 -8.74
C THR A 62 2.04 7.83 -8.13
N TRP A 63 1.48 7.12 -7.16
CA TRP A 63 0.29 7.48 -6.42
C TRP A 63 0.63 7.68 -4.95
N LYS A 64 0.21 8.81 -4.39
CA LYS A 64 0.32 9.06 -2.95
C LYS A 64 -1.02 8.67 -2.30
N LEU A 65 -0.99 7.66 -1.44
CA LEU A 65 -2.16 7.16 -0.74
C LEU A 65 -2.08 7.46 0.75
N GLY A 66 -3.20 7.85 1.36
CA GLY A 66 -3.31 7.98 2.81
C GLY A 66 -3.28 6.61 3.49
N LEU A 67 -2.67 6.55 4.67
CA LEU A 67 -2.61 5.37 5.52
C LEU A 67 -3.38 5.60 6.82
N GLU A 68 -4.24 4.64 7.18
CA GLU A 68 -4.96 4.61 8.44
C GLU A 68 -4.57 3.36 9.24
N LYS A 69 -4.24 3.54 10.53
CA LYS A 69 -4.07 2.42 11.47
C LYS A 69 -5.40 2.17 12.18
N ALA A 70 -6.04 1.04 11.91
CA ALA A 70 -7.27 0.64 12.58
C ALA A 70 -7.21 -0.83 12.99
N ASN A 71 -7.53 -1.14 14.25
CA ASN A 71 -7.60 -2.51 14.80
C ASN A 71 -6.32 -3.35 14.55
N GLY A 72 -5.15 -2.72 14.74
CA GLY A 72 -3.84 -3.37 14.48
C GLY A 72 -3.60 -3.72 13.01
N ARG A 73 -4.31 -3.06 12.09
CA ARG A 73 -4.13 -3.17 10.64
C ARG A 73 -3.86 -1.81 10.04
N ILE A 74 -3.20 -1.80 8.89
CA ILE A 74 -3.01 -0.61 8.08
C ILE A 74 -3.92 -0.72 6.85
N LEU A 75 -4.57 0.39 6.52
CA LEU A 75 -5.46 0.50 5.38
C LEU A 75 -5.01 1.65 4.47
N PHE A 76 -5.10 1.44 3.16
CA PHE A 76 -5.14 2.55 2.21
C PHE A 76 -6.52 3.19 2.25
N VAL A 77 -6.56 4.50 2.42
CA VAL A 77 -7.79 5.29 2.53
C VAL A 77 -7.83 6.40 1.48
N ASP A 78 -7.09 7.48 1.69
CA ASP A 78 -7.10 8.62 0.78
C ASP A 78 -6.42 8.27 -0.54
N GLY A 79 -7.03 8.66 -1.65
CA GLY A 79 -6.53 8.36 -3.00
C GLY A 79 -6.74 6.92 -3.45
N TRP A 80 -7.18 6.01 -2.58
CA TRP A 80 -7.42 4.60 -2.96
C TRP A 80 -8.48 4.47 -4.05
N GLN A 81 -9.60 5.18 -3.92
CA GLN A 81 -10.68 5.18 -4.93
C GLN A 81 -10.17 5.58 -6.32
N ARG A 82 -9.36 6.64 -6.40
CA ARG A 82 -8.79 7.13 -7.66
C ARG A 82 -7.75 6.19 -8.26
N PHE A 83 -7.18 5.32 -7.44
CA PHE A 83 -6.19 4.34 -7.87
C PHE A 83 -6.84 3.08 -8.48
N VAL A 84 -8.05 2.73 -8.04
CA VAL A 84 -8.78 1.53 -8.50
C VAL A 84 -9.79 1.79 -9.61
N ASP A 85 -10.17 3.05 -9.82
CA ASP A 85 -10.96 3.52 -10.97
C ASP A 85 -10.19 3.33 -12.29
#